data_AF-A0A0P6J660-F1
#
_entry.id   AF-A0A0P6J660-F1
#
_cell.length_a   1.000
_cell.length_b   1.000
_cell.length_c   1.000
_cell.angle_alpha   90.00
_cell.angle_beta   90.00
_cell.angle_gamma   90.00
#
_symmetry.space_group_name_H-M   'P 1'
#
loop_
_entity.id
_entity.type
_entity.pdbx_description
1 polymer ?
#
loop_
_entity_poly.entity_id
_entity_poly.type
_entity_poly.pdbx_seq_one_letter_code
_entity_poly.pdbx_strand_id
1 'polypeptide(L)'
;MMWLYGLFLASLATCLSQAHPSSPPVVDTVYGKVLGKYESLEGFAQPVAIFLGVPFAKPPLGSLRFAPPQPPEPWSFVKNTTSSPPMCSQDPAVGQMESDFAKIKEHTLIYSEDCLYLNIYTPADLTRKTRLPVLVWIHGGGLIGGGASIYNGLTLSAHENMVVVNIQYRLGIWGFFSTGDEHSRGNWGHLDQVAALHWVQDNIANFGGNPDSVTIFGESAGGECVSVLLLSPLAKNLFHRAISQSGVVLTTGLFSKNIKPVAKKIAVAAGCKTTSSAVMVHCLRQKTEEELLETTQKMRFLKVDLFGDPSENYFLLPTVIDGVLLPKAPEEILAEKNFNTVPYMVGFNKQEFGWIIPMMSGIPIFGDNLDQKMATTLLWKLYPLVNVPEELAPLATEKYLGGTDDPVKKKELFMDMLADRMFCVPSVIVARSHRDAGAPTYMYEFQYHPSFSSPLKPKTVVGDHGDEIYSVFGFPFLIEGASEEEKNISRMMMKFWANFARTGNPNGEGLPYWPEYDQKEGYLQIGANTQHAQKLKDKEVAMWAEILAKEAVAHPPQKKHIEL
;
A
#
# COMPACT_ATOMS: atom_id res chain seq x y z
N MET A 1 65.26 -48.61 29.47
CA MET A 1 64.76 -47.40 30.15
C MET A 1 63.73 -46.76 29.23
N MET A 2 62.44 -47.01 29.46
CA MET A 2 61.49 -46.11 30.17
C MET A 2 61.06 -44.94 29.27
N TRP A 3 59.85 -45.01 28.66
CA TRP A 3 58.57 -44.42 29.15
C TRP A 3 58.53 -42.89 28.88
N LEU A 4 57.51 -42.17 28.37
CA LEU A 4 56.11 -42.38 27.97
C LEU A 4 55.61 -41.04 27.33
N TYR A 5 54.70 -41.13 26.34
CA TYR A 5 53.45 -40.35 26.15
C TYR A 5 53.44 -38.86 25.76
N GLY A 6 52.51 -38.54 24.84
CA GLY A 6 51.85 -37.23 24.78
C GLY A 6 51.30 -36.82 23.41
N LEU A 7 50.19 -37.42 22.97
CA LEU A 7 49.34 -36.90 21.89
C LEU A 7 48.89 -35.46 22.19
N PHE A 8 49.18 -34.50 21.31
CA PHE A 8 48.47 -33.22 21.22
C PHE A 8 48.18 -32.89 19.74
N LEU A 9 47.12 -33.49 19.22
CA LEU A 9 46.33 -32.94 18.12
C LEU A 9 45.48 -31.82 18.73
N ALA A 10 46.00 -30.59 18.73
CA ALA A 10 45.20 -29.41 19.03
C ALA A 10 44.56 -28.92 17.74
N SER A 11 43.24 -29.03 17.72
CA SER A 11 42.30 -28.52 16.73
C SER A 11 42.66 -27.11 16.23
N LEU A 12 43.00 -27.00 14.95
CA LEU A 12 42.76 -25.79 14.18
C LEU A 12 41.24 -25.67 13.99
N ALA A 13 40.57 -25.13 15.02
CA ALA A 13 39.29 -24.50 14.83
C ALA A 13 39.55 -23.28 13.93
N THR A 14 39.30 -23.44 12.63
CA THR A 14 39.18 -22.31 11.72
C THR A 14 38.00 -21.48 12.19
N CYS A 15 38.27 -20.47 13.03
CA CYS A 15 37.41 -19.31 13.12
C CYS A 15 37.36 -18.69 11.72
N LEU A 16 36.36 -19.07 10.94
CA LEU A 16 35.88 -18.27 9.82
C LEU A 16 35.38 -16.96 10.44
N SER A 17 36.29 -16.02 10.63
CA SER A 17 35.94 -14.63 10.81
C SER A 17 35.13 -14.25 9.57
N GLN A 18 33.85 -13.99 9.75
CA GLN A 18 33.03 -13.36 8.72
C GLN A 18 33.75 -12.06 8.34
N ALA A 19 34.33 -12.02 7.15
CA ALA A 19 35.00 -10.85 6.64
C ALA A 19 33.92 -9.81 6.33
N HIS A 20 33.57 -8.97 7.32
CA HIS A 20 32.81 -7.77 7.05
C HIS A 20 33.58 -6.92 6.04
N PRO A 21 32.92 -6.37 5.00
CA PRO A 21 33.55 -5.38 4.15
C PRO A 21 34.11 -4.26 5.02
N SER A 22 35.41 -3.99 4.94
CA SER A 22 36.09 -3.06 5.86
C SER A 22 35.69 -1.59 5.67
N SER A 23 34.93 -1.26 4.62
CA SER A 23 34.46 0.08 4.31
C SER A 23 32.95 0.07 4.00
N PRO A 24 32.20 1.12 4.39
CA PRO A 24 30.78 1.20 4.06
C PRO A 24 30.56 1.31 2.53
N PRO A 25 29.41 0.86 2.02
CA PRO A 25 29.15 0.87 0.58
C PRO A 25 28.94 2.29 0.06
N VAL A 26 29.61 2.63 -1.04
CA VAL A 26 29.43 3.90 -1.75
C VAL A 26 28.99 3.60 -3.18
N VAL A 27 27.90 4.23 -3.62
CA VAL A 27 27.29 4.01 -4.94
C VAL A 27 27.16 5.33 -5.68
N ASP A 28 27.44 5.32 -6.97
CA ASP A 28 27.20 6.45 -7.87
C ASP A 28 25.73 6.48 -8.32
N THR A 29 25.12 7.66 -8.28
CA THR A 29 23.81 7.94 -8.90
C THR A 29 24.00 9.03 -9.96
N VAL A 30 22.99 9.25 -10.80
CA VAL A 30 22.98 10.36 -11.77
C VAL A 30 23.19 11.72 -11.09
N TYR A 31 22.78 11.86 -9.83
CA TYR A 31 22.83 13.12 -9.08
C TYR A 31 24.08 13.26 -8.18
N GLY A 32 24.86 12.19 -7.99
CA GLY A 32 26.04 12.19 -7.13
C GLY A 32 26.20 10.89 -6.32
N LYS A 33 27.25 10.83 -5.50
CA LYS A 33 27.58 9.64 -4.71
C LYS A 33 26.73 9.54 -3.44
N VAL A 34 26.32 8.33 -3.06
CA VAL A 34 25.62 8.03 -1.80
C VAL A 34 26.41 7.02 -0.97
N LEU A 35 26.45 7.23 0.34
CA LEU A 35 27.08 6.36 1.34
C LEU A 35 26.00 5.61 2.10
N GLY A 36 26.02 4.29 2.04
CA GLY A 36 25.13 3.41 2.80
C GLY A 36 25.82 2.77 4.00
N LYS A 37 25.17 1.76 4.56
CA LYS A 37 25.70 0.88 5.63
C LYS A 37 25.49 -0.58 5.28
N TYR A 38 26.31 -1.48 5.83
CA TYR A 38 26.08 -2.91 5.75
C TYR A 38 25.33 -3.40 6.97
N GLU A 39 24.34 -4.26 6.78
CA GLU A 39 23.64 -4.97 7.84
C GLU A 39 23.64 -6.47 7.52
N SER A 40 24.02 -7.29 8.51
CA SER A 40 24.09 -8.74 8.35
C SER A 40 22.83 -9.38 8.89
N LEU A 41 22.33 -10.39 8.18
CA LEU A 41 21.21 -11.22 8.62
C LEU A 41 21.73 -12.63 8.93
N GLU A 42 21.27 -13.21 10.04
CA GLU A 42 21.66 -14.57 10.43
C GLU A 42 21.34 -15.58 9.32
N GLY A 43 22.29 -16.48 9.04
CA GLY A 43 22.17 -17.47 7.96
C GLY A 43 22.62 -16.98 6.58
N PHE A 44 23.03 -15.72 6.44
CA PHE A 44 23.52 -15.16 5.18
C PHE A 44 24.97 -14.69 5.31
N ALA A 45 25.83 -15.15 4.40
CA ALA A 45 27.26 -14.79 4.39
C ALA A 45 27.49 -13.36 3.85
N GLN A 46 26.71 -12.96 2.84
CA GLN A 46 26.78 -11.63 2.23
C GLN A 46 25.90 -10.67 3.03
N PRO A 47 26.45 -9.56 3.59
CA PRO A 47 25.62 -8.54 4.21
C PRO A 47 24.83 -7.76 3.15
N VAL A 48 23.67 -7.25 3.54
CA VAL A 48 22.83 -6.36 2.73
C VAL A 48 23.38 -4.94 2.84
N ALA A 49 23.59 -4.28 1.71
CA ALA A 49 23.88 -2.85 1.67
C ALA A 49 22.56 -2.07 1.74
N ILE A 50 22.48 -1.14 2.69
CA ILE A 50 21.29 -0.35 2.99
C ILE A 50 21.60 1.13 2.78
N PHE A 51 20.74 1.80 2.01
CA PHE A 51 20.77 3.24 1.77
C PHE A 51 19.44 3.83 2.21
N LEU A 52 19.44 4.64 3.26
CA LEU A 52 18.25 5.24 3.85
C LEU A 52 18.20 6.74 3.50
N GLY A 53 17.06 7.24 3.04
CA GLY A 53 16.88 8.66 2.77
C GLY A 53 17.58 9.14 1.49
N VAL A 54 17.52 8.37 0.40
CA VAL A 54 18.05 8.80 -0.90
C VAL A 54 17.02 9.71 -1.58
N PRO A 55 17.36 10.97 -1.91
CA PRO A 55 16.40 11.89 -2.53
C PRO A 55 16.13 11.49 -3.99
N PHE A 56 14.85 11.34 -4.34
CA PHE A 56 14.43 11.06 -5.72
C PHE A 56 13.75 12.27 -6.40
N ALA A 57 13.39 13.29 -5.62
CA ALA A 57 12.87 14.55 -6.13
C ALA A 57 13.39 15.75 -5.31
N LYS A 58 13.24 16.95 -5.87
CA LYS A 58 13.43 18.22 -5.17
C LYS A 58 12.40 18.36 -4.03
N PRO A 59 12.79 18.88 -2.85
CA PRO A 59 11.85 19.13 -1.77
C PRO A 59 10.66 19.98 -2.24
N PRO A 60 9.40 19.55 -2.06
CA PRO A 60 8.20 20.20 -2.60
C PRO A 60 7.77 21.42 -1.78
N LEU A 61 8.72 22.27 -1.40
CA LEU A 61 8.54 23.41 -0.49
C LEU A 61 8.02 24.66 -1.20
N GLY A 62 7.28 25.49 -0.47
CA GLY A 62 6.82 26.82 -0.92
C GLY A 62 6.01 26.74 -2.21
N SER A 63 6.53 27.34 -3.29
CA SER A 63 5.85 27.34 -4.59
C SER A 63 5.70 25.96 -5.24
N LEU A 64 6.49 24.96 -4.81
CA LEU A 64 6.41 23.57 -5.28
C LEU A 64 5.32 22.75 -4.56
N ARG A 65 4.70 23.31 -3.51
CA ARG A 65 3.51 22.71 -2.91
C ARG A 65 2.37 22.71 -3.93
N PHE A 66 1.64 21.60 -4.05
CA PHE A 66 0.59 21.39 -5.06
C PHE A 66 1.10 21.56 -6.50
N ALA A 67 2.28 21.03 -6.79
CA ALA A 67 2.86 20.97 -8.12
C ALA A 67 3.52 19.60 -8.36
N PRO A 68 3.71 19.17 -9.62
CA PRO A 68 4.45 17.94 -9.93
C PRO A 68 5.86 17.96 -9.32
N PRO A 69 6.40 16.81 -8.89
CA PRO A 69 7.77 16.72 -8.39
C PRO A 69 8.77 17.12 -9.48
N GLN A 70 9.86 17.75 -9.08
CA GLN A 70 10.98 18.08 -9.95
C GLN A 70 12.18 17.19 -9.64
N PRO A 71 13.10 16.93 -10.58
CA PRO A 71 14.33 16.19 -10.31
C PRO A 71 15.15 16.77 -9.14
N PRO A 72 15.88 15.94 -8.37
CA PRO A 72 16.81 16.41 -7.37
C PRO A 72 17.89 17.33 -7.95
N GLU A 73 18.36 18.28 -7.14
CA GLU A 73 19.58 19.02 -7.48
C GLU A 73 20.80 18.09 -7.29
N PRO A 74 21.76 18.05 -8.23
CA PRO A 74 22.95 17.22 -8.09
C PRO A 74 23.86 17.72 -6.96
N TRP A 75 24.60 16.80 -6.35
CA TRP A 75 25.55 17.08 -5.26
C TRP A 75 26.96 16.59 -5.60
N SER A 76 27.97 17.36 -5.18
CA SER A 76 29.38 17.09 -5.50
C SER A 76 30.10 16.21 -4.49
N PHE A 77 29.63 16.14 -3.25
CA PHE A 77 30.22 15.35 -2.17
C PHE A 77 29.57 13.96 -2.05
N VAL A 78 30.03 13.10 -1.15
CA VAL A 78 29.36 11.83 -0.86
C VAL A 78 28.23 12.09 0.13
N LYS A 79 26.98 11.96 -0.30
CA LYS A 79 25.80 12.17 0.54
C LYS A 79 25.63 10.99 1.50
N ASN A 80 25.52 11.27 2.80
CA ASN A 80 25.27 10.25 3.80
C ASN A 80 23.80 9.80 3.79
N THR A 81 23.56 8.53 3.51
CA THR A 81 22.23 7.90 3.42
C THR A 81 22.15 6.70 4.37
N THR A 82 22.39 6.94 5.66
CA THR A 82 22.47 5.88 6.70
C THR A 82 21.41 6.00 7.81
N SER A 83 20.59 7.04 7.75
CA SER A 83 19.52 7.36 8.69
C SER A 83 18.18 7.45 7.98
N SER A 84 17.11 7.06 8.65
CA SER A 84 15.74 7.18 8.16
C SER A 84 15.43 8.64 7.77
N PRO A 85 14.81 8.90 6.60
CA PRO A 85 14.35 10.24 6.26
C PRO A 85 13.13 10.63 7.10
N PRO A 86 12.81 11.94 7.21
CA PRO A 86 11.51 12.38 7.71
C PRO A 86 10.36 11.75 6.92
N MET A 87 9.31 11.31 7.62
CA MET A 87 8.05 10.95 6.98
C MET A 87 7.34 12.20 6.47
N CYS A 88 6.50 12.05 5.45
CA CYS A 88 5.70 13.19 4.97
C CYS A 88 4.75 13.66 6.06
N SER A 89 4.50 14.97 6.09
CA SER A 89 3.58 15.63 7.03
C SER A 89 2.23 14.92 7.08
N GLN A 90 1.86 14.47 8.27
CA GLN A 90 0.65 13.69 8.57
C GLN A 90 0.30 13.84 10.05
N ASP A 91 -0.88 13.39 10.47
CA ASP A 91 -1.24 13.40 11.89
C ASP A 91 -0.27 12.51 12.71
N PRO A 92 0.52 13.07 13.64
CA PRO A 92 1.50 12.30 14.40
C PRO A 92 0.88 11.15 15.20
N ALA A 93 -0.39 11.26 15.60
CA ALA A 93 -1.09 10.18 16.30
C ALA A 93 -1.34 8.96 15.40
N VAL A 94 -1.60 9.20 14.11
CA VAL A 94 -1.75 8.14 13.10
C VAL A 94 -0.39 7.49 12.83
N GLY A 95 0.64 8.30 12.56
CA GLY A 95 1.98 7.75 12.27
C GLY A 95 2.59 6.99 13.46
N GLN A 96 2.38 7.46 14.70
CA GLN A 96 2.81 6.72 15.89
C GLN A 96 2.09 5.37 16.02
N MET A 97 0.77 5.35 15.77
CA MET A 97 -0.02 4.13 15.81
C MET A 97 0.49 3.10 14.78
N GLU A 98 0.78 3.51 13.55
CA GLU A 98 1.34 2.64 12.51
C GLU A 98 2.73 2.11 12.89
N SER A 99 3.58 2.96 13.47
CA SER A 99 4.89 2.57 13.99
C SER A 99 4.79 1.53 15.11
N ASP A 100 3.83 1.68 16.02
CA ASP A 100 3.58 0.72 17.10
C ASP A 100 3.14 -0.64 16.54
N PHE A 101 2.29 -0.66 15.49
CA PHE A 101 1.88 -1.88 14.80
C PHE A 101 3.01 -2.59 14.05
N ALA A 102 3.92 -1.80 13.47
CA ALA A 102 5.13 -2.31 12.82
C ALA A 102 6.24 -2.67 13.84
N LYS A 103 6.02 -2.43 15.14
CA LYS A 103 6.98 -2.62 16.25
C LYS A 103 8.35 -2.00 15.96
N ILE A 104 8.37 -0.83 15.33
CA ILE A 104 9.61 -0.09 15.05
C ILE A 104 10.19 0.32 16.40
N LYS A 105 11.47 -0.01 16.65
CA LYS A 105 12.16 0.32 17.91
C LYS A 105 12.61 1.78 18.00
N GLU A 106 12.44 2.57 16.94
CA GLU A 106 12.93 3.94 16.85
C GLU A 106 12.02 4.88 17.66
N HIS A 107 12.59 5.68 18.56
CA HIS A 107 11.83 6.38 19.61
C HIS A 107 11.23 7.72 19.18
N THR A 108 11.49 8.21 17.96
CA THR A 108 10.93 9.50 17.50
C THR A 108 10.77 9.52 15.99
N LEU A 109 9.52 9.47 15.52
CA LEU A 109 9.17 9.74 14.14
C LEU A 109 9.30 11.24 13.87
N ILE A 110 9.99 11.61 12.79
CA ILE A 110 10.15 13.00 12.35
C ILE A 110 9.27 13.20 11.11
N TYR A 111 8.53 14.30 11.07
CA TYR A 111 7.68 14.67 9.95
C TYR A 111 8.20 15.94 9.27
N SER A 112 8.11 16.01 7.94
CA SER A 112 8.47 17.21 7.17
C SER A 112 7.78 17.24 5.80
N GLU A 113 7.58 18.42 5.23
CA GLU A 113 7.26 18.58 3.80
C GLU A 113 8.43 18.14 2.89
N ASP A 114 9.66 18.23 3.39
CA ASP A 114 10.83 17.65 2.73
C ASP A 114 10.88 16.15 3.05
N CYS A 115 10.13 15.36 2.28
CA CYS A 115 9.96 13.93 2.50
C CYS A 115 10.13 13.05 1.26
N LEU A 116 10.50 13.60 0.10
CA LEU A 116 10.58 12.84 -1.17
C LEU A 116 11.88 12.03 -1.29
N TYR A 117 11.95 10.99 -0.45
CA TYR A 117 13.06 10.07 -0.30
C TYR A 117 12.63 8.62 -0.52
N LEU A 118 13.61 7.77 -0.83
CA LEU A 118 13.46 6.33 -0.88
C LEU A 118 14.57 5.62 -0.09
N ASN A 119 14.26 4.41 0.37
CA ASN A 119 15.19 3.51 1.05
C ASN A 119 15.48 2.31 0.15
N ILE A 120 16.74 1.87 0.08
CA ILE A 120 17.18 0.76 -0.77
C ILE A 120 17.87 -0.30 0.09
N TYR A 121 17.48 -1.55 -0.09
CA TYR A 121 18.08 -2.74 0.50
C TYR A 121 18.55 -3.62 -0.64
N THR A 122 19.86 -3.85 -0.76
CA THR A 122 20.43 -4.68 -1.82
C THR A 122 21.33 -5.78 -1.23
N PRO A 123 21.08 -7.06 -1.57
CA PRO A 123 21.92 -8.18 -1.15
C PRO A 123 23.09 -8.39 -2.12
N ALA A 124 23.18 -7.58 -3.19
CA ALA A 124 24.20 -7.71 -4.19
C ALA A 124 25.59 -7.40 -3.61
N ASP A 125 26.57 -8.19 -4.02
CA ASP A 125 27.97 -7.80 -3.91
C ASP A 125 28.23 -6.65 -4.90
N LEU A 126 28.23 -5.41 -4.38
CA LEU A 126 28.41 -4.18 -5.16
C LEU A 126 29.81 -4.07 -5.80
N THR A 127 30.75 -4.97 -5.47
CA THR A 127 32.04 -5.06 -6.19
C THR A 127 31.92 -5.79 -7.54
N ARG A 128 30.78 -6.45 -7.79
CA ARG A 128 30.48 -7.21 -9.00
C ARG A 128 29.28 -6.64 -9.74
N LYS A 129 29.29 -6.78 -11.06
CA LYS A 129 28.11 -6.45 -11.87
C LYS A 129 27.05 -7.53 -11.67
N THR A 130 25.93 -7.13 -11.08
CA THR A 130 24.75 -7.96 -10.85
C THR A 130 23.52 -7.26 -11.43
N ARG A 131 22.47 -8.04 -11.71
CA ARG A 131 21.18 -7.56 -12.23
C ARG A 131 20.05 -8.34 -11.56
N LEU A 132 19.84 -8.06 -10.28
CA LEU A 132 18.80 -8.69 -9.48
C LEU A 132 17.43 -8.06 -9.79
N PRO A 133 16.33 -8.82 -9.74
CA PRO A 133 15.00 -8.24 -9.79
C PRO A 133 14.79 -7.19 -8.69
N VAL A 134 13.96 -6.19 -8.98
CA VAL A 134 13.70 -5.06 -8.07
C VAL A 134 12.25 -5.08 -7.63
N LEU A 135 12.01 -4.99 -6.33
CA LEU A 135 10.71 -4.80 -5.70
C LEU A 135 10.61 -3.36 -5.20
N VAL A 136 9.60 -2.61 -5.68
CA VAL A 136 9.36 -1.23 -5.25
C VAL A 136 8.07 -1.19 -4.43
N TRP A 137 8.21 -0.99 -3.12
CA TRP A 137 7.12 -0.93 -2.15
C TRP A 137 6.50 0.47 -2.08
N ILE A 138 5.18 0.52 -2.23
CA ILE A 138 4.35 1.69 -2.00
C ILE A 138 3.51 1.44 -0.75
N HIS A 139 3.74 2.22 0.31
CA HIS A 139 3.04 2.03 1.58
C HIS A 139 1.58 2.45 1.53
N GLY A 140 0.77 1.84 2.41
CA GLY A 140 -0.62 2.18 2.69
C GLY A 140 -0.77 3.42 3.57
N GLY A 141 -1.87 3.49 4.33
CA GLY A 141 -2.19 4.62 5.23
C GLY A 141 -3.27 5.57 4.67
N GLY A 142 -4.15 5.07 3.80
CA GLY A 142 -5.31 5.84 3.30
C GLY A 142 -4.95 7.08 2.47
N LEU A 143 -3.73 7.16 1.94
CA LEU A 143 -3.14 8.34 1.28
C LEU A 143 -2.93 9.54 2.22
N ILE A 144 -3.14 9.40 3.53
CA ILE A 144 -3.02 10.48 4.51
C ILE A 144 -2.00 10.21 5.61
N GLY A 145 -1.60 8.95 5.81
CA GLY A 145 -0.59 8.49 6.75
C GLY A 145 0.36 7.48 6.11
N GLY A 146 1.39 7.06 6.85
CA GLY A 146 2.37 6.08 6.43
C GLY A 146 3.77 6.64 6.17
N GLY A 147 4.74 5.75 6.00
CA GLY A 147 6.11 6.11 5.66
C GLY A 147 6.95 4.91 5.22
N ALA A 148 7.94 5.15 4.36
CA ALA A 148 8.80 4.10 3.82
C ALA A 148 9.63 3.39 4.90
N SER A 149 10.03 4.13 5.94
CA SER A 149 10.86 3.65 7.05
C SER A 149 10.12 2.69 7.99
N ILE A 150 8.80 2.55 7.84
CA ILE A 150 7.98 1.58 8.60
C ILE A 150 8.32 0.14 8.22
N TYR A 151 8.75 -0.06 6.97
CA TYR A 151 8.96 -1.39 6.40
C TYR A 151 10.45 -1.67 6.30
N ASN A 152 10.90 -2.77 6.89
CA ASN A 152 12.29 -3.20 6.80
C ASN A 152 12.47 -4.20 5.67
N GLY A 153 13.12 -3.78 4.59
CA GLY A 153 13.40 -4.63 3.42
C GLY A 153 14.51 -5.67 3.62
N LEU A 154 15.19 -5.70 4.77
CA LEU A 154 16.37 -6.56 5.02
C LEU A 154 16.09 -8.04 4.77
N THR A 155 15.06 -8.60 5.43
CA THR A 155 14.78 -10.04 5.35
C THR A 155 14.38 -10.46 3.95
N LEU A 156 13.44 -9.74 3.34
CA LEU A 156 12.98 -10.02 1.97
C LEU A 156 14.14 -9.94 0.97
N SER A 157 14.96 -8.89 1.07
CA SER A 157 16.16 -8.69 0.25
C SER A 157 17.12 -9.88 0.38
N ALA A 158 17.48 -10.27 1.60
CA ALA A 158 18.45 -11.33 1.85
C ALA A 158 17.92 -12.72 1.45
N HIS A 159 16.70 -13.08 1.88
CA HIS A 159 16.12 -14.40 1.64
C HIS A 159 15.90 -14.70 0.16
N GLU A 160 15.42 -13.70 -0.58
CA GLU A 160 15.03 -13.89 -1.97
C GLU A 160 16.05 -13.32 -2.97
N ASN A 161 17.17 -12.78 -2.49
CA ASN A 161 18.24 -12.24 -3.32
C ASN A 161 17.73 -11.22 -4.35
N MET A 162 17.05 -10.18 -3.85
CA MET A 162 16.40 -9.14 -4.65
C MET A 162 16.66 -7.76 -4.07
N VAL A 163 16.64 -6.73 -4.91
CA VAL A 163 16.71 -5.34 -4.44
C VAL A 163 15.31 -4.92 -3.99
N VAL A 164 15.17 -4.45 -2.75
CA VAL A 164 13.92 -3.89 -2.22
C VAL A 164 14.08 -2.37 -2.09
N VAL A 165 13.12 -1.63 -2.64
CA VAL A 165 13.09 -0.17 -2.62
C VAL A 165 11.78 0.28 -1.97
N ASN A 166 11.84 0.99 -0.85
CA ASN A 166 10.65 1.53 -0.20
C ASN A 166 10.59 3.03 -0.49
N ILE A 167 9.52 3.50 -1.11
CA ILE A 167 9.39 4.91 -1.52
C ILE A 167 8.44 5.67 -0.59
N GLN A 168 8.70 6.95 -0.38
CA GLN A 168 7.71 7.89 0.16
C GLN A 168 7.05 8.68 -0.96
N TYR A 169 5.88 9.23 -0.67
CA TYR A 169 5.14 10.13 -1.54
C TYR A 169 4.35 11.13 -0.69
N ARG A 170 4.04 12.32 -1.21
CA ARG A 170 3.26 13.31 -0.45
C ARG A 170 1.88 12.74 -0.07
N LEU A 171 1.45 13.01 1.15
CA LEU A 171 0.20 12.52 1.75
C LEU A 171 -0.79 13.66 1.98
N GLY A 172 -2.05 13.32 2.23
CA GLY A 172 -3.09 14.22 2.70
C GLY A 172 -3.24 15.47 1.84
N ILE A 173 -3.30 16.63 2.48
CA ILE A 173 -3.46 17.93 1.79
C ILE A 173 -2.30 18.13 0.79
N TRP A 174 -1.06 17.84 1.19
CA TRP A 174 0.12 18.04 0.34
C TRP A 174 0.12 17.15 -0.91
N GLY A 175 -0.38 15.92 -0.80
CA GLY A 175 -0.40 14.93 -1.87
C GLY A 175 -1.64 14.97 -2.77
N PHE A 176 -2.80 15.33 -2.22
CA PHE A 176 -4.09 15.05 -2.86
C PHE A 176 -5.07 16.23 -2.88
N PHE A 177 -4.65 17.42 -2.41
CA PHE A 177 -5.48 18.62 -2.59
C PHE A 177 -5.71 18.92 -4.08
N SER A 178 -6.98 18.94 -4.48
CA SER A 178 -7.41 19.22 -5.85
C SER A 178 -8.57 20.22 -5.86
N THR A 179 -8.51 21.20 -6.77
CA THR A 179 -9.61 22.11 -7.08
C THR A 179 -10.51 21.58 -8.20
N GLY A 180 -10.19 20.42 -8.78
CA GLY A 180 -10.91 19.85 -9.93
C GLY A 180 -10.80 20.72 -11.19
N ASP A 181 -9.73 21.49 -11.31
CA ASP A 181 -9.37 22.34 -12.45
C ASP A 181 -7.84 22.51 -12.54
N GLU A 182 -7.35 23.28 -13.50
CA GLU A 182 -5.92 23.41 -13.82
C GLU A 182 -5.07 24.05 -12.72
N HIS A 183 -5.68 24.75 -11.76
CA HIS A 183 -4.94 25.47 -10.72
C HIS A 183 -4.37 24.53 -9.64
N SER A 184 -5.08 23.44 -9.36
CA SER A 184 -4.58 22.31 -8.57
C SER A 184 -5.28 21.05 -9.03
N ARG A 185 -4.70 20.37 -10.01
CA ARG A 185 -5.25 19.13 -10.57
C ARG A 185 -5.38 18.02 -9.52
N GLY A 186 -4.42 17.93 -8.59
CA GLY A 186 -4.35 16.88 -7.58
C GLY A 186 -3.36 15.78 -7.95
N ASN A 187 -3.48 14.62 -7.30
CA ASN A 187 -2.65 13.43 -7.53
C ASN A 187 -1.13 13.66 -7.41
N TRP A 188 -0.70 14.65 -6.62
CA TRP A 188 0.71 14.97 -6.43
C TRP A 188 1.49 13.80 -5.82
N GLY A 189 0.89 13.07 -4.87
CA GLY A 189 1.46 11.86 -4.29
C GLY A 189 1.70 10.76 -5.34
N HIS A 190 0.76 10.54 -6.26
CA HIS A 190 0.97 9.60 -7.37
C HIS A 190 2.05 10.06 -8.35
N LEU A 191 2.15 11.36 -8.62
CA LEU A 191 3.23 11.89 -9.45
C LEU A 191 4.59 11.71 -8.77
N ASP A 192 4.65 11.76 -7.43
CA ASP A 192 5.86 11.41 -6.68
C ASP A 192 6.23 9.93 -6.86
N GLN A 193 5.24 9.03 -6.86
CA GLN A 193 5.47 7.60 -7.13
C GLN A 193 6.02 7.38 -8.55
N VAL A 194 5.48 8.07 -9.56
CA VAL A 194 6.00 8.04 -10.94
C VAL A 194 7.44 8.57 -10.99
N ALA A 195 7.74 9.67 -10.29
CA ALA A 195 9.09 10.23 -10.22
C ALA A 195 10.09 9.29 -9.53
N ALA A 196 9.68 8.60 -8.46
CA ALA A 196 10.49 7.59 -7.81
C ALA A 196 10.78 6.40 -8.74
N LEU A 197 9.81 5.97 -9.55
CA LEU A 197 10.02 4.91 -10.53
C LEU A 197 10.96 5.33 -11.67
N HIS A 198 10.89 6.58 -12.15
CA HIS A 198 11.91 7.12 -13.06
C HIS A 198 13.30 7.10 -12.43
N TRP A 199 13.42 7.51 -11.16
CA TRP A 199 14.68 7.43 -10.44
C TRP A 199 15.21 5.99 -10.37
N VAL A 200 14.34 5.01 -10.10
CA VAL A 200 14.69 3.58 -10.09
C VAL A 200 15.21 3.15 -11.47
N GLN A 201 14.51 3.48 -12.54
CA GLN A 201 14.94 3.17 -13.91
C GLN A 201 16.34 3.70 -14.22
N ASP A 202 16.64 4.93 -13.81
CA ASP A 202 17.91 5.60 -14.11
C ASP A 202 19.08 5.14 -13.22
N ASN A 203 18.82 4.66 -12.00
CA ASN A 203 19.87 4.48 -10.98
C ASN A 203 20.01 3.06 -10.43
N ILE A 204 18.97 2.22 -10.46
CA ILE A 204 18.96 0.97 -9.69
C ILE A 204 20.02 -0.05 -10.14
N ALA A 205 20.48 0.07 -11.39
CA ALA A 205 21.59 -0.73 -11.93
C ALA A 205 22.87 -0.59 -11.11
N ASN A 206 23.15 0.60 -10.55
CA ASN A 206 24.34 0.85 -9.74
C ASN A 206 24.24 0.22 -8.33
N PHE A 207 23.03 -0.17 -7.92
CA PHE A 207 22.76 -0.90 -6.68
C PHE A 207 22.66 -2.43 -6.91
N GLY A 208 23.01 -2.90 -8.12
CA GLY A 208 22.92 -4.31 -8.50
C GLY A 208 21.53 -4.76 -8.95
N GLY A 209 20.57 -3.83 -9.08
CA GLY A 209 19.23 -4.11 -9.56
C GLY A 209 19.14 -4.16 -11.09
N ASN A 210 18.06 -4.75 -11.61
CA ASN A 210 17.75 -4.79 -13.03
C ASN A 210 16.58 -3.83 -13.33
N PRO A 211 16.81 -2.70 -14.02
CA PRO A 211 15.73 -1.77 -14.40
C PRO A 211 14.69 -2.44 -15.33
N ASP A 212 15.10 -3.47 -16.08
CA ASP A 212 14.24 -4.26 -16.97
C ASP A 212 13.40 -5.33 -16.23
N SER A 213 13.46 -5.37 -14.89
CA SER A 213 12.69 -6.32 -14.06
C SER A 213 12.27 -5.70 -12.73
N VAL A 214 11.55 -4.59 -12.83
CA VAL A 214 10.94 -3.87 -11.71
C VAL A 214 9.52 -4.36 -11.46
N THR A 215 9.21 -4.71 -10.21
CA THR A 215 7.87 -5.07 -9.74
C THR A 215 7.41 -4.04 -8.72
N ILE A 216 6.29 -3.37 -8.97
CA ILE A 216 5.66 -2.50 -7.97
C ILE A 216 4.72 -3.33 -7.10
N PHE A 217 4.75 -3.11 -5.80
CA PHE A 217 3.83 -3.75 -4.87
C PHE A 217 3.46 -2.82 -3.72
N GLY A 218 2.24 -2.97 -3.21
CA GLY A 218 1.73 -2.10 -2.16
C GLY A 218 0.51 -2.69 -1.48
N GLU A 219 0.26 -2.22 -0.26
CA GLU A 219 -0.88 -2.64 0.57
C GLU A 219 -1.84 -1.48 0.84
N SER A 220 -3.14 -1.79 0.93
CA SER A 220 -4.20 -0.80 1.19
C SER A 220 -4.18 0.32 0.16
N ALA A 221 -4.06 1.58 0.60
CA ALA A 221 -3.86 2.72 -0.29
C ALA A 221 -2.63 2.58 -1.20
N GLY A 222 -1.58 1.87 -0.79
CA GLY A 222 -0.45 1.52 -1.64
C GLY A 222 -0.82 0.50 -2.72
N GLY A 223 -1.72 -0.44 -2.41
CA GLY A 223 -2.30 -1.37 -3.39
C GLY A 223 -3.19 -0.64 -4.40
N GLU A 224 -3.95 0.35 -3.94
CA GLU A 224 -4.69 1.29 -4.81
C GLU A 224 -3.73 2.08 -5.70
N CYS A 225 -2.64 2.60 -5.16
CA CYS A 225 -1.62 3.32 -5.93
C CYS A 225 -1.02 2.45 -7.03
N VAL A 226 -0.69 1.19 -6.74
CA VAL A 226 -0.23 0.21 -7.75
C VAL A 226 -1.26 0.06 -8.87
N SER A 227 -2.54 -0.04 -8.51
CA SER A 227 -3.66 -0.14 -9.46
C SER A 227 -3.85 1.14 -10.29
N VAL A 228 -3.68 2.32 -9.69
CA VAL A 228 -3.68 3.61 -10.41
C VAL A 228 -2.53 3.69 -11.41
N LEU A 229 -1.32 3.30 -11.01
CA LEU A 229 -0.14 3.31 -11.89
C LEU A 229 -0.29 2.31 -13.05
N LEU A 230 -0.96 1.17 -12.85
CA LEU A 230 -1.35 0.27 -13.93
C LEU A 230 -2.20 0.97 -14.98
N LEU A 231 -3.17 1.80 -14.57
CA LEU A 231 -4.06 2.54 -15.46
C LEU A 231 -3.45 3.82 -16.04
N SER A 232 -2.36 4.31 -15.47
CA SER A 232 -1.77 5.59 -15.89
C SER A 232 -0.86 5.44 -17.12
N PRO A 233 -1.04 6.29 -18.16
CA PRO A 233 -0.09 6.34 -19.27
C PRO A 233 1.29 6.88 -18.86
N LEU A 234 1.38 7.64 -17.76
CA LEU A 234 2.64 8.20 -17.27
C LEU A 234 3.58 7.14 -16.71
N ALA A 235 3.05 6.01 -16.24
CA ALA A 235 3.84 4.94 -15.66
C ALA A 235 4.26 3.86 -16.69
N LYS A 236 3.95 4.08 -17.97
CA LYS A 236 4.28 3.14 -19.04
C LYS A 236 5.78 2.86 -19.11
N ASN A 237 6.13 1.58 -19.16
CA ASN A 237 7.52 1.07 -19.18
C ASN A 237 8.35 1.34 -17.91
N LEU A 238 7.76 1.83 -16.82
CA LEU A 238 8.50 2.05 -15.57
C LEU A 238 8.56 0.82 -14.67
N PHE A 239 7.66 -0.14 -14.88
CA PHE A 239 7.60 -1.41 -14.18
C PHE A 239 7.11 -2.51 -15.12
N HIS A 240 7.34 -3.75 -14.70
CA HIS A 240 7.18 -4.94 -15.51
C HIS A 240 6.19 -5.93 -14.92
N ARG A 241 5.80 -5.73 -13.65
CA ARG A 241 4.87 -6.55 -12.87
C ARG A 241 4.27 -5.71 -11.75
N ALA A 242 3.09 -6.08 -11.28
CA ALA A 242 2.38 -5.37 -10.23
C ALA A 242 1.80 -6.35 -9.19
N ILE A 243 1.73 -5.93 -7.92
CA ILE A 243 1.04 -6.66 -6.86
C ILE A 243 0.21 -5.66 -6.02
N SER A 244 -1.11 -5.84 -5.99
CA SER A 244 -2.01 -5.06 -5.15
C SER A 244 -2.51 -5.94 -4.00
N GLN A 245 -2.15 -5.57 -2.79
CA GLN A 245 -2.56 -6.25 -1.57
C GLN A 245 -3.66 -5.41 -0.90
N SER A 246 -4.86 -5.94 -0.74
CA SER A 246 -5.93 -5.33 0.04
C SER A 246 -6.30 -3.90 -0.41
N GLY A 247 -6.22 -3.62 -1.71
CA GLY A 247 -6.57 -2.31 -2.25
C GLY A 247 -6.36 -2.23 -3.75
N VAL A 248 -7.33 -1.66 -4.47
CA VAL A 248 -7.29 -1.46 -5.93
C VAL A 248 -7.93 -0.12 -6.28
N VAL A 249 -7.83 0.30 -7.54
CA VAL A 249 -8.38 1.59 -8.01
C VAL A 249 -9.90 1.74 -7.84
N LEU A 250 -10.63 0.63 -7.69
CA LEU A 250 -12.07 0.61 -7.42
C LEU A 250 -12.42 0.53 -5.93
N THR A 251 -11.42 0.53 -5.03
CA THR A 251 -11.64 0.55 -3.57
C THR A 251 -12.34 1.86 -3.18
N THR A 252 -13.44 1.72 -2.45
CA THR A 252 -14.27 2.87 -2.07
C THR A 252 -13.55 3.79 -1.09
N GLY A 253 -13.87 5.09 -1.16
CA GLY A 253 -13.26 6.11 -0.30
C GLY A 253 -11.89 6.61 -0.78
N LEU A 254 -11.19 5.86 -1.63
CA LEU A 254 -9.87 6.24 -2.19
C LEU A 254 -9.94 6.89 -3.57
N PHE A 255 -11.10 6.90 -4.22
CA PHE A 255 -11.30 7.56 -5.52
C PHE A 255 -12.57 8.44 -5.49
N SER A 256 -12.52 9.62 -6.11
CA SER A 256 -13.69 10.51 -6.25
C SER A 256 -13.77 11.19 -7.61
N LYS A 257 -15.00 11.24 -8.13
CA LYS A 257 -15.36 11.99 -9.35
C LYS A 257 -15.64 13.48 -9.06
N ASN A 258 -15.88 13.86 -7.80
CA ASN A 258 -16.21 15.24 -7.41
C ASN A 258 -15.46 15.67 -6.15
N ILE A 259 -14.38 16.44 -6.34
CA ILE A 259 -13.50 16.90 -5.25
C ILE A 259 -13.70 18.37 -4.85
N LYS A 260 -14.42 19.16 -5.65
CA LYS A 260 -14.58 20.61 -5.46
C LYS A 260 -15.13 21.01 -4.07
N PRO A 261 -16.15 20.33 -3.52
CA PRO A 261 -16.64 20.66 -2.18
C PRO A 261 -15.60 20.44 -1.08
N VAL A 262 -14.80 19.38 -1.17
CA VAL A 262 -13.69 19.09 -0.24
C VAL A 262 -12.65 20.20 -0.26
N ALA A 263 -12.26 20.63 -1.46
CA ALA A 263 -11.28 21.70 -1.66
C ALA A 263 -11.69 23.00 -0.94
N LYS A 264 -12.97 23.38 -1.06
CA LYS A 264 -13.53 24.54 -0.37
C LYS A 264 -13.54 24.35 1.15
N LYS A 265 -13.90 23.17 1.64
CA LYS A 265 -13.92 22.85 3.07
C LYS A 265 -12.52 22.97 3.68
N ILE A 266 -11.50 22.44 3.02
CA ILE A 266 -10.09 22.58 3.42
C ILE A 266 -9.67 24.05 3.42
N ALA A 267 -9.96 24.79 2.34
CA ALA A 267 -9.62 26.20 2.25
C ALA A 267 -10.25 27.01 3.39
N VAL A 268 -11.54 26.80 3.69
CA VAL A 268 -12.22 27.46 4.81
C VAL A 268 -11.60 27.07 6.16
N ALA A 269 -11.31 25.79 6.37
CA ALA A 269 -10.68 25.30 7.62
C ALA A 269 -9.28 25.89 7.85
N ALA A 270 -8.54 26.17 6.77
CA ALA A 270 -7.25 26.88 6.81
C ALA A 270 -7.39 28.41 6.93
N GLY A 271 -8.60 28.97 6.93
CA GLY A 271 -8.84 30.41 6.94
C GLY A 271 -8.59 31.11 5.59
N CYS A 272 -8.65 30.38 4.48
CA CYS A 272 -8.52 30.90 3.13
C CYS A 272 -9.86 31.29 2.51
N LYS A 273 -9.84 32.34 1.68
CA LYS A 273 -11.00 32.73 0.87
C LYS A 273 -11.24 31.72 -0.26
N THR A 274 -12.51 31.45 -0.56
CA THR A 274 -12.95 30.50 -1.60
C THR A 274 -13.44 31.19 -2.88
N THR A 275 -13.01 32.43 -3.14
CA THR A 275 -13.44 33.27 -4.27
C THR A 275 -13.18 32.62 -5.63
N SER A 276 -12.01 31.99 -5.80
CA SER A 276 -11.65 31.21 -6.99
C SER A 276 -10.62 30.13 -6.64
N SER A 277 -10.46 29.12 -7.50
CA SER A 277 -9.47 28.05 -7.32
C SER A 277 -8.06 28.58 -7.20
N ALA A 278 -7.65 29.53 -8.05
CA ALA A 278 -6.35 30.19 -7.96
C ALA A 278 -6.12 30.89 -6.62
N VAL A 279 -7.15 31.56 -6.07
CA VAL A 279 -7.07 32.23 -4.76
C VAL A 279 -6.92 31.21 -3.63
N MET A 280 -7.65 30.08 -3.68
CA MET A 280 -7.52 29.01 -2.70
C MET A 280 -6.10 28.43 -2.70
N VAL A 281 -5.59 28.06 -3.88
CA VAL A 281 -4.25 27.47 -4.04
C VAL A 281 -3.16 28.45 -3.60
N HIS A 282 -3.26 29.71 -4.01
CA HIS A 282 -2.30 30.74 -3.60
C HIS A 282 -2.26 30.89 -2.08
N CYS A 283 -3.43 30.98 -1.43
CA CYS A 283 -3.52 31.10 0.03
C CYS A 283 -2.95 29.87 0.75
N LEU A 284 -3.31 28.66 0.32
CA LEU A 284 -2.82 27.42 0.93
C LEU A 284 -1.31 27.21 0.76
N ARG A 285 -0.69 27.76 -0.30
CA ARG A 285 0.77 27.79 -0.45
C ARG A 285 1.47 28.74 0.51
N GLN A 286 0.78 29.76 1.03
CA GLN A 286 1.36 30.69 2.02
C GLN A 286 1.29 30.15 3.46
N LYS A 287 0.54 29.07 3.69
CA LYS A 287 0.43 28.45 5.00
C LYS A 287 1.71 27.73 5.39
N THR A 288 2.05 27.75 6.67
CA THR A 288 3.15 26.92 7.18
C THR A 288 2.75 25.43 7.19
N GLU A 289 3.74 24.56 7.37
CA GLU A 289 3.49 23.12 7.52
C GLU A 289 2.56 22.87 8.73
N GLU A 290 2.80 23.57 9.84
CA GLU A 290 2.01 23.46 11.07
C GLU A 290 0.56 23.91 10.87
N GLU A 291 0.33 25.02 10.16
CA GLU A 291 -1.04 25.49 9.88
C GLU A 291 -1.84 24.48 9.02
N LEU A 292 -1.17 23.82 8.06
CA LEU A 292 -1.80 22.78 7.24
C LEU A 292 -1.99 21.47 8.03
N LEU A 293 -1.10 21.16 8.96
CA LEU A 293 -1.27 20.02 9.87
C LEU A 293 -2.45 20.24 10.82
N GLU A 294 -2.58 21.43 11.42
CA GLU A 294 -3.77 21.80 12.20
C GLU A 294 -5.05 21.71 11.36
N THR A 295 -4.98 22.12 10.09
CA THR A 295 -6.11 21.99 9.16
C THR A 295 -6.46 20.52 8.95
N THR A 296 -5.46 19.65 8.76
CA THR A 296 -5.63 18.20 8.62
C THR A 296 -6.34 17.60 9.85
N GLN A 297 -5.93 17.99 11.05
CA GLN A 297 -6.56 17.56 12.31
C GLN A 297 -8.00 18.06 12.45
N LYS A 298 -8.29 19.32 12.06
CA LYS A 298 -9.66 19.87 12.04
C LYS A 298 -10.58 19.15 11.05
N MET A 299 -10.04 18.66 9.94
CA MET A 299 -10.79 17.89 8.95
C MET A 299 -11.16 16.49 9.45
N ARG A 300 -10.47 15.97 10.47
CA ARG A 300 -10.73 14.66 11.11
C ARG A 300 -10.79 13.50 10.10
N PHE A 301 -9.89 13.50 9.12
CA PHE A 301 -9.72 12.34 8.23
C PHE A 301 -9.41 11.06 9.03
N LEU A 302 -9.70 9.89 8.45
CA LEU A 302 -9.70 8.58 9.12
C LEU A 302 -10.66 8.47 10.33
N LYS A 303 -11.59 9.40 10.54
CA LYS A 303 -12.63 9.28 11.57
C LYS A 303 -14.02 9.35 10.94
N VAL A 304 -14.88 8.43 11.36
CA VAL A 304 -16.29 8.47 10.98
C VAL A 304 -17.03 9.43 11.91
N ASP A 305 -17.77 10.38 11.33
CA ASP A 305 -18.75 11.18 12.08
C ASP A 305 -20.09 10.45 12.09
N LEU A 306 -20.43 9.86 13.24
CA LEU A 306 -21.67 9.11 13.43
C LEU A 306 -22.89 10.00 13.67
N PHE A 307 -22.70 11.30 13.91
CA PHE A 307 -23.78 12.23 14.28
C PHE A 307 -24.13 13.18 13.14
N GLY A 308 -23.14 13.60 12.34
CA GLY A 308 -23.32 14.47 11.18
C GLY A 308 -24.03 13.83 9.98
N ASP A 309 -24.22 14.64 8.94
CA ASP A 309 -24.67 14.18 7.62
C ASP A 309 -23.52 13.42 6.92
N PRO A 310 -23.70 12.14 6.58
CA PRO A 310 -22.66 11.35 5.91
C PRO A 310 -22.25 11.91 4.54
N SER A 311 -23.15 12.62 3.85
CA SER A 311 -22.87 13.19 2.52
C SER A 311 -21.94 14.41 2.56
N GLU A 312 -21.80 15.05 3.72
CA GLU A 312 -20.94 16.22 3.93
C GLU A 312 -19.60 15.88 4.60
N ASN A 313 -19.40 14.59 4.94
CA ASN A 313 -18.22 14.10 5.60
C ASN A 313 -17.25 13.43 4.61
N TYR A 314 -15.95 13.61 4.84
CA TYR A 314 -14.90 13.07 3.98
C TYR A 314 -13.95 12.25 4.82
N PHE A 315 -13.97 10.93 4.59
CA PHE A 315 -13.14 10.00 5.36
C PHE A 315 -11.66 10.11 4.98
N LEU A 316 -11.35 10.30 3.69
CA LEU A 316 -9.99 10.41 3.14
C LEU A 316 -9.89 11.57 2.13
N LEU A 317 -8.67 11.83 1.66
CA LEU A 317 -8.43 12.62 0.45
C LEU A 317 -8.13 11.68 -0.72
N PRO A 318 -9.09 11.52 -1.66
CA PRO A 318 -9.01 10.49 -2.66
C PRO A 318 -8.20 10.90 -3.89
N THR A 319 -7.79 9.89 -4.66
CA THR A 319 -7.40 9.97 -6.07
C THR A 319 -8.51 10.62 -6.90
N VAL A 320 -8.14 11.45 -7.88
CA VAL A 320 -9.08 12.17 -8.75
C VAL A 320 -8.80 11.93 -10.23
N ILE A 321 -9.80 12.18 -11.08
CA ILE A 321 -9.62 12.26 -12.55
C ILE A 321 -9.03 13.63 -12.87
N ASP A 322 -7.72 13.68 -13.11
CA ASP A 322 -6.97 14.91 -13.35
C ASP A 322 -6.71 15.21 -14.83
N GLY A 323 -6.96 14.25 -15.72
CA GLY A 323 -6.71 14.37 -17.15
C GLY A 323 -5.24 14.21 -17.53
N VAL A 324 -4.36 13.88 -16.58
CA VAL A 324 -2.90 13.74 -16.78
C VAL A 324 -2.43 12.38 -16.30
N LEU A 325 -2.52 12.10 -14.99
CA LEU A 325 -2.25 10.77 -14.43
C LEU A 325 -3.36 9.80 -14.82
N LEU A 326 -4.61 10.18 -14.58
CA LEU A 326 -5.81 9.44 -14.94
C LEU A 326 -6.61 10.24 -15.96
N PRO A 327 -6.59 9.84 -17.24
CA PRO A 327 -7.30 10.57 -18.30
C PRO A 327 -8.83 10.43 -18.22
N LYS A 328 -9.33 9.36 -17.58
CA LYS A 328 -10.75 9.00 -17.46
C LYS A 328 -11.01 8.31 -16.12
N ALA A 329 -12.28 8.01 -15.84
CA ALA A 329 -12.62 7.18 -14.69
C ALA A 329 -12.01 5.77 -14.82
N PRO A 330 -11.58 5.14 -13.73
CA PRO A 330 -11.00 3.80 -13.74
C PRO A 330 -11.87 2.75 -14.41
N GLU A 331 -13.19 2.80 -14.20
CA GLU A 331 -14.15 1.90 -14.81
C GLU A 331 -14.14 1.99 -16.35
N GLU A 332 -13.97 3.20 -16.90
CA GLU A 332 -13.87 3.44 -18.34
C GLU A 332 -12.55 2.92 -18.91
N ILE A 333 -11.43 3.18 -18.23
CA ILE A 333 -10.10 2.70 -18.66
C ILE A 333 -10.05 1.17 -18.67
N LEU A 334 -10.60 0.53 -17.63
CA LEU A 334 -10.69 -0.93 -17.52
C LEU A 334 -11.54 -1.52 -18.65
N ALA A 335 -12.68 -0.91 -18.96
CA ALA A 335 -13.55 -1.34 -20.06
C ALA A 335 -12.89 -1.16 -21.44
N GLU A 336 -12.10 -0.10 -21.63
CA GLU A 336 -11.36 0.18 -22.86
C GLU A 336 -10.13 -0.74 -23.06
N LYS A 337 -9.69 -1.44 -22.00
CA LYS A 337 -8.51 -2.32 -22.02
C LYS A 337 -7.23 -1.60 -22.46
N ASN A 338 -7.16 -0.30 -22.25
CA ASN A 338 -6.04 0.55 -22.65
C ASN A 338 -5.23 1.00 -21.43
N PHE A 339 -4.49 0.06 -20.85
CA PHE A 339 -3.64 0.25 -19.67
C PHE A 339 -2.43 -0.69 -19.73
N ASN A 340 -1.55 -0.64 -18.73
CA ASN A 340 -0.34 -1.48 -18.71
C ASN A 340 -0.69 -2.95 -18.42
N THR A 341 -0.65 -3.82 -19.44
CA THR A 341 -1.00 -5.25 -19.36
C THR A 341 0.15 -6.14 -18.88
N VAL A 342 0.88 -5.71 -17.85
CA VAL A 342 1.93 -6.52 -17.21
C VAL A 342 1.33 -7.65 -16.35
N PRO A 343 2.07 -8.71 -16.00
CA PRO A 343 1.62 -9.67 -14.99
C PRO A 343 1.18 -8.95 -13.71
N TYR A 344 -0.01 -9.30 -13.21
CA TYR A 344 -0.61 -8.65 -12.05
C TYR A 344 -1.12 -9.67 -11.03
N MET A 345 -0.71 -9.50 -9.78
CA MET A 345 -1.23 -10.24 -8.65
C MET A 345 -2.15 -9.34 -7.81
N VAL A 346 -3.35 -9.81 -7.50
CA VAL A 346 -4.34 -9.07 -6.71
C VAL A 346 -4.85 -9.95 -5.60
N GLY A 347 -4.78 -9.51 -4.35
CA GLY A 347 -5.34 -10.28 -3.25
C GLY A 347 -5.89 -9.41 -2.14
N PHE A 348 -6.54 -10.06 -1.19
CA PHE A 348 -7.10 -9.44 -0.01
C PHE A 348 -7.09 -10.45 1.14
N ASN A 349 -7.31 -9.95 2.35
CA ASN A 349 -7.33 -10.73 3.57
C ASN A 349 -8.77 -11.14 3.91
N LYS A 350 -8.91 -12.17 4.74
CA LYS A 350 -10.20 -12.80 5.02
C LYS A 350 -11.22 -11.86 5.66
N GLN A 351 -10.75 -11.03 6.57
CA GLN A 351 -11.52 -10.14 7.42
C GLN A 351 -10.91 -8.74 7.36
N GLU A 352 -10.85 -8.14 6.16
CA GLU A 352 -10.32 -6.78 5.97
C GLU A 352 -10.91 -5.73 6.90
N PHE A 353 -12.15 -5.93 7.33
CA PHE A 353 -12.84 -5.05 8.27
C PHE A 353 -12.93 -5.64 9.68
N GLY A 354 -12.05 -6.57 10.04
CA GLY A 354 -12.15 -7.38 11.25
C GLY A 354 -11.87 -6.59 12.53
N TRP A 355 -10.76 -5.84 12.57
CA TRP A 355 -10.40 -5.10 13.78
C TRP A 355 -9.69 -3.77 13.52
N ILE A 356 -8.62 -3.75 12.73
CA ILE A 356 -7.74 -2.57 12.61
C ILE A 356 -8.46 -1.36 12.01
N ILE A 357 -9.16 -1.51 10.88
CA ILE A 357 -9.87 -0.39 10.22
C ILE A 357 -10.99 0.15 11.11
N PRO A 358 -11.91 -0.66 11.68
CA PRO A 358 -12.91 -0.17 12.63
C PRO A 358 -12.30 0.59 13.80
N MET A 359 -11.23 0.06 14.39
CA MET A 359 -10.53 0.65 15.53
C MET A 359 -9.94 2.01 15.16
N MET A 360 -9.19 2.09 14.06
CA MET A 360 -8.62 3.34 13.56
C MET A 360 -9.70 4.37 13.22
N SER A 361 -10.81 3.91 12.64
CA SER A 361 -11.93 4.73 12.21
C SER A 361 -12.78 5.29 13.36
N GLY A 362 -12.55 4.82 14.59
CA GLY A 362 -13.40 5.14 15.75
C GLY A 362 -14.81 4.57 15.61
N ILE A 363 -15.00 3.55 14.77
CA ILE A 363 -16.28 2.86 14.63
C ILE A 363 -16.44 2.03 15.89
N PRO A 364 -17.50 2.26 16.69
CA PRO A 364 -17.77 1.43 17.85
C PRO A 364 -17.95 0.00 17.35
N ILE A 365 -17.04 -0.89 17.74
CA ILE A 365 -17.26 -2.32 17.63
C ILE A 365 -18.36 -2.59 18.64
N PHE A 366 -19.61 -2.52 18.18
CA PHE A 366 -20.76 -2.72 19.05
C PHE A 366 -20.56 -4.03 19.82
N GLY A 367 -20.95 -4.02 21.10
CA GLY A 367 -21.14 -5.27 21.84
C GLY A 367 -22.10 -6.17 21.08
N ASP A 368 -22.35 -7.37 21.60
CA ASP A 368 -23.03 -8.48 20.91
C ASP A 368 -24.53 -8.24 20.54
N ASN A 369 -24.96 -7.01 20.25
CA ASN A 369 -26.36 -6.59 20.09
C ASN A 369 -26.61 -5.81 18.77
N LEU A 370 -25.94 -6.14 17.66
CA LEU A 370 -26.23 -5.48 16.38
C LEU A 370 -27.54 -6.02 15.78
N ASP A 371 -28.59 -5.19 15.75
CA ASP A 371 -29.84 -5.51 15.06
C ASP A 371 -29.90 -4.97 13.62
N GLN A 372 -30.90 -5.40 12.85
CA GLN A 372 -31.07 -5.06 11.43
C GLN A 372 -31.22 -3.53 11.19
N LYS A 373 -31.94 -2.84 12.07
CA LYS A 373 -32.22 -1.40 11.95
C LYS A 373 -30.97 -0.60 12.27
N MET A 374 -30.24 -1.02 13.29
CA MET A 374 -28.96 -0.45 13.68
C MET A 374 -27.93 -0.63 12.58
N ALA A 375 -27.81 -1.83 12.01
CA ALA A 375 -26.93 -2.12 10.87
C ALA A 375 -27.25 -1.24 9.66
N THR A 376 -28.52 -1.05 9.33
CA THR A 376 -28.95 -0.21 8.19
C THR A 376 -28.59 1.26 8.41
N THR A 377 -28.84 1.76 9.62
CA THR A 377 -28.50 3.14 9.99
C THR A 377 -26.99 3.36 9.96
N LEU A 378 -26.23 2.39 10.48
CA LEU A 378 -24.77 2.43 10.51
C LEU A 378 -24.18 2.37 9.11
N LEU A 379 -24.71 1.51 8.23
CA LEU A 379 -24.27 1.44 6.84
C LEU A 379 -24.40 2.80 6.14
N TRP A 380 -25.50 3.50 6.35
CA TRP A 380 -25.68 4.86 5.85
C TRP A 380 -24.66 5.84 6.46
N LYS A 381 -24.42 5.78 7.78
CA LYS A 381 -23.39 6.60 8.42
C LYS A 381 -21.98 6.34 7.89
N LEU A 382 -21.74 5.14 7.35
CA LEU A 382 -20.49 4.74 6.71
C LEU A 382 -20.44 5.08 5.21
N TYR A 383 -21.38 5.85 4.67
CA TYR A 383 -21.38 6.29 3.27
C TYR A 383 -20.03 6.83 2.78
N PRO A 384 -19.29 7.69 3.52
CA PRO A 384 -17.96 8.15 3.09
C PRO A 384 -16.92 7.04 2.86
N LEU A 385 -17.11 5.88 3.48
CA LEU A 385 -16.18 4.75 3.43
C LEU A 385 -16.58 3.74 2.36
N VAL A 386 -17.86 3.37 2.33
CA VAL A 386 -18.37 2.27 1.49
C VAL A 386 -19.18 2.73 0.28
N ASN A 387 -19.49 4.02 0.18
CA ASN A 387 -20.25 4.63 -0.91
C ASN A 387 -21.52 3.83 -1.24
N VAL A 388 -22.35 3.60 -0.22
CA VAL A 388 -23.66 2.94 -0.33
C VAL A 388 -24.75 3.97 -0.01
N PRO A 389 -25.52 4.44 -1.01
CA PRO A 389 -26.59 5.42 -0.81
C PRO A 389 -27.62 4.99 0.22
N GLU A 390 -28.26 5.96 0.88
CA GLU A 390 -29.26 5.70 1.93
C GLU A 390 -30.39 4.78 1.44
N GLU A 391 -30.82 4.94 0.19
CA GLU A 391 -31.94 4.15 -0.36
C GLU A 391 -31.58 2.67 -0.59
N LEU A 392 -30.29 2.37 -0.74
CA LEU A 392 -29.79 1.01 -0.94
C LEU A 392 -29.40 0.32 0.36
N ALA A 393 -29.19 1.08 1.44
CA ALA A 393 -28.76 0.53 2.72
C ALA A 393 -29.67 -0.60 3.25
N PRO A 394 -31.02 -0.49 3.22
CA PRO A 394 -31.90 -1.56 3.66
C PRO A 394 -31.79 -2.84 2.83
N LEU A 395 -31.56 -2.71 1.52
CA LEU A 395 -31.43 -3.86 0.63
C LEU A 395 -30.10 -4.59 0.87
N ALA A 396 -29.00 -3.83 1.02
CA ALA A 396 -27.69 -4.38 1.31
C ALA A 396 -27.66 -5.12 2.66
N THR A 397 -28.21 -4.49 3.71
CA THR A 397 -28.27 -5.13 5.03
C THR A 397 -29.18 -6.35 5.04
N GLU A 398 -30.31 -6.34 4.33
CA GLU A 398 -31.18 -7.51 4.22
C GLU A 398 -30.47 -8.70 3.59
N LYS A 399 -29.75 -8.49 2.48
CA LYS A 399 -29.06 -9.59 1.78
C LYS A 399 -27.96 -10.25 2.62
N TYR A 400 -27.25 -9.48 3.47
CA TYR A 400 -26.20 -10.03 4.33
C TYR A 400 -26.73 -10.54 5.68
N LEU A 401 -27.58 -9.78 6.37
CA LEU A 401 -27.96 -10.04 7.76
C LEU A 401 -29.33 -10.72 7.90
N GLY A 402 -30.19 -10.74 6.88
CA GLY A 402 -31.56 -11.25 6.94
C GLY A 402 -31.67 -12.76 7.18
N GLY A 403 -30.58 -13.51 6.94
CA GLY A 403 -30.54 -14.97 7.12
C GLY A 403 -30.41 -15.46 8.56
N THR A 404 -30.29 -14.57 9.54
CA THR A 404 -30.09 -14.93 10.96
C THR A 404 -30.63 -13.85 11.89
N ASP A 405 -31.22 -14.26 13.02
CA ASP A 405 -31.62 -13.37 14.11
C ASP A 405 -30.57 -13.27 15.21
N ASP A 406 -29.53 -14.11 15.17
CA ASP A 406 -28.40 -14.09 16.10
C ASP A 406 -27.61 -12.78 15.96
N PRO A 407 -27.60 -11.89 16.98
CA PRO A 407 -26.94 -10.60 16.91
C PRO A 407 -25.41 -10.69 16.76
N VAL A 408 -24.77 -11.75 17.26
CA VAL A 408 -23.33 -11.97 17.10
C VAL A 408 -23.01 -12.27 15.64
N LYS A 409 -23.78 -13.16 15.02
CA LYS A 409 -23.63 -13.46 13.59
C LYS A 409 -23.97 -12.27 12.72
N LYS A 410 -24.99 -11.48 13.06
CA LYS A 410 -25.30 -10.24 12.33
C LYS A 410 -24.11 -9.28 12.33
N LYS A 411 -23.42 -9.14 13.47
CA LYS A 411 -22.20 -8.33 13.56
C LYS A 411 -21.10 -8.88 12.65
N GLU A 412 -20.81 -10.17 12.70
CA GLU A 412 -19.80 -10.79 11.81
C GLU A 412 -20.12 -10.55 10.33
N LEU A 413 -21.37 -10.83 9.92
CA LEU A 413 -21.84 -10.61 8.55
C LEU A 413 -21.86 -9.14 8.14
N PHE A 414 -22.05 -8.22 9.08
CA PHE A 414 -21.93 -6.79 8.83
C PHE A 414 -20.49 -6.38 8.55
N MET A 415 -19.51 -6.93 9.28
CA MET A 415 -18.09 -6.68 8.99
C MET A 415 -17.69 -7.28 7.64
N ASP A 416 -18.18 -8.50 7.33
CA ASP A 416 -17.99 -9.12 6.01
C ASP A 416 -18.58 -8.26 4.88
N MET A 417 -19.77 -7.69 5.08
CA MET A 417 -20.40 -6.78 4.11
C MET A 417 -19.54 -5.54 3.84
N LEU A 418 -18.96 -4.93 4.88
CA LEU A 418 -18.08 -3.77 4.74
C LEU A 418 -16.77 -4.15 4.04
N ALA A 419 -16.16 -5.28 4.42
CA ALA A 419 -14.96 -5.82 3.77
C ALA A 419 -15.21 -6.11 2.29
N ASP A 420 -16.33 -6.76 1.96
CA ASP A 420 -16.70 -7.09 0.58
C ASP A 420 -16.89 -5.85 -0.27
N ARG A 421 -17.61 -4.86 0.27
CA ARG A 421 -17.92 -3.62 -0.46
C ARG A 421 -16.69 -2.79 -0.74
N MET A 422 -15.77 -2.71 0.23
CA MET A 422 -14.59 -1.85 0.17
C MET A 422 -13.41 -2.52 -0.55
N PHE A 423 -13.15 -3.80 -0.32
CA PHE A 423 -11.94 -4.48 -0.78
C PHE A 423 -12.21 -5.66 -1.69
N CYS A 424 -13.01 -6.64 -1.24
CA CYS A 424 -13.06 -7.94 -1.89
C CYS A 424 -13.70 -7.88 -3.29
N VAL A 425 -14.89 -7.26 -3.40
CA VAL A 425 -15.59 -7.14 -4.68
C VAL A 425 -14.84 -6.26 -5.68
N PRO A 426 -14.35 -5.05 -5.30
CA PRO A 426 -13.47 -4.27 -6.16
C PRO A 426 -12.27 -5.05 -6.69
N SER A 427 -11.59 -5.82 -5.82
CA SER A 427 -10.40 -6.60 -6.19
C SER A 427 -10.71 -7.67 -7.24
N VAL A 428 -11.82 -8.40 -7.08
CA VAL A 428 -12.26 -9.41 -8.07
C VAL A 428 -12.65 -8.76 -9.39
N ILE A 429 -13.33 -7.61 -9.38
CA ILE A 429 -13.69 -6.88 -10.60
C ILE A 429 -12.44 -6.43 -11.36
N VAL A 430 -11.45 -5.88 -10.66
CA VAL A 430 -10.18 -5.44 -11.27
C VAL A 430 -9.41 -6.64 -11.83
N ALA A 431 -9.30 -7.74 -11.08
CA ALA A 431 -8.64 -8.96 -11.55
C ALA A 431 -9.33 -9.55 -12.80
N ARG A 432 -10.67 -9.64 -12.81
CA ARG A 432 -11.44 -10.06 -14.00
C ARG A 432 -11.17 -9.15 -15.20
N SER A 433 -11.17 -7.84 -14.99
CA SER A 433 -10.92 -6.85 -16.06
C SER A 433 -9.50 -6.97 -16.63
N HIS A 434 -8.50 -7.19 -15.77
CA HIS A 434 -7.10 -7.39 -16.17
C HIS A 434 -6.90 -8.69 -16.94
N ARG A 435 -7.47 -9.80 -16.44
CA ARG A 435 -7.54 -11.10 -17.12
C ARG A 435 -8.17 -10.95 -18.51
N ASP A 436 -9.32 -10.29 -18.60
CA ASP A 436 -10.06 -10.13 -19.84
C ASP A 436 -9.37 -9.19 -20.84
N ALA A 437 -8.41 -8.38 -20.40
CA ALA A 437 -7.47 -7.65 -21.25
C ALA A 437 -6.34 -8.52 -21.81
N GLY A 438 -6.26 -9.80 -21.43
CA GLY A 438 -5.29 -10.77 -21.93
C GLY A 438 -3.97 -10.80 -21.15
N ALA A 439 -3.93 -10.20 -19.96
CA ALA A 439 -2.74 -10.14 -19.13
C ALA A 439 -2.70 -11.30 -18.09
N PRO A 440 -1.51 -11.86 -17.79
CA PRO A 440 -1.36 -12.86 -16.74
C PRO A 440 -1.83 -12.31 -15.39
N THR A 441 -2.76 -13.00 -14.75
CA THR A 441 -3.41 -12.54 -13.53
C THR A 441 -3.35 -13.63 -12.47
N TYR A 442 -3.06 -13.28 -11.22
CA TYR A 442 -3.08 -14.20 -10.08
C TYR A 442 -3.87 -13.60 -8.94
N MET A 443 -4.66 -14.42 -8.24
CA MET A 443 -5.37 -13.98 -7.04
C MET A 443 -5.05 -14.80 -5.80
N TYR A 444 -5.13 -14.16 -4.63
CA TYR A 444 -5.10 -14.83 -3.33
C TYR A 444 -6.12 -14.30 -2.33
N GLU A 445 -6.46 -15.12 -1.34
CA GLU A 445 -7.14 -14.73 -0.10
C GLU A 445 -6.26 -15.15 1.08
N PHE A 446 -5.81 -14.20 1.91
CA PHE A 446 -4.95 -14.49 3.06
C PHE A 446 -5.78 -14.73 4.34
N GLN A 447 -5.47 -15.82 5.04
CA GLN A 447 -6.24 -16.37 6.15
C GLN A 447 -5.31 -16.84 7.27
N TYR A 448 -4.61 -15.90 7.92
CA TYR A 448 -3.76 -16.20 9.07
C TYR A 448 -3.86 -15.13 10.15
N HIS A 449 -3.65 -15.50 11.42
CA HIS A 449 -3.56 -14.57 12.54
C HIS A 449 -2.10 -14.48 13.01
N PRO A 450 -1.36 -13.41 12.65
CA PRO A 450 0.01 -13.25 13.08
C PRO A 450 0.10 -13.13 14.61
N SER A 451 1.02 -13.87 15.24
CA SER A 451 1.28 -13.79 16.69
C SER A 451 1.79 -12.42 17.13
N PHE A 452 2.21 -11.60 16.17
CA PHE A 452 2.71 -10.25 16.39
C PHE A 452 1.62 -9.18 16.38
N SER A 453 0.38 -9.57 16.08
CA SER A 453 -0.79 -8.71 16.18
C SER A 453 -0.87 -8.03 17.54
N SER A 454 -1.55 -6.88 17.60
CA SER A 454 -1.82 -6.22 18.87
C SER A 454 -2.52 -7.17 19.86
N PRO A 455 -2.14 -7.15 21.15
CA PRO A 455 -2.83 -7.95 22.16
C PRO A 455 -4.30 -7.53 22.35
N LEU A 456 -4.70 -6.36 21.83
CA LEU A 456 -6.08 -5.87 21.83
C LEU A 456 -6.92 -6.43 20.67
N LYS A 457 -6.29 -7.04 19.66
CA LYS A 457 -6.98 -7.69 18.55
C LYS A 457 -7.62 -8.99 19.05
N PRO A 458 -8.93 -9.21 18.84
CA PRO A 458 -9.56 -10.46 19.22
C PRO A 458 -8.91 -11.67 18.52
N LYS A 459 -8.67 -12.76 19.26
CA LYS A 459 -8.07 -13.99 18.71
C LYS A 459 -8.90 -14.67 17.62
N THR A 460 -10.19 -14.36 17.57
CA THR A 460 -11.11 -14.85 16.54
C THR A 460 -10.95 -14.11 15.21
N VAL A 461 -10.26 -12.97 15.17
CA VAL A 461 -10.03 -12.20 13.94
C VAL A 461 -8.84 -12.80 13.20
N VAL A 462 -9.05 -13.34 12.01
CA VAL A 462 -8.03 -14.02 11.17
C VAL A 462 -7.98 -13.34 9.81
N GLY A 463 -6.78 -12.97 9.34
CA GLY A 463 -6.62 -12.22 8.10
C GLY A 463 -7.27 -10.84 8.20
N ASP A 464 -6.91 -10.07 9.21
CA ASP A 464 -7.25 -8.64 9.32
C ASP A 464 -6.48 -7.82 8.29
N HIS A 465 -6.89 -6.57 8.04
CA HIS A 465 -6.20 -5.70 7.10
C HIS A 465 -4.71 -5.53 7.48
N GLY A 466 -3.81 -5.72 6.52
CA GLY A 466 -2.36 -5.65 6.70
C GLY A 466 -1.70 -6.85 7.40
N ASP A 467 -2.43 -7.89 7.82
CA ASP A 467 -1.83 -9.07 8.48
C ASP A 467 -0.80 -9.80 7.60
N GLU A 468 -0.96 -9.75 6.29
CA GLU A 468 -0.08 -10.41 5.32
C GLU A 468 1.27 -9.70 5.18
N ILE A 469 1.34 -8.40 5.51
CA ILE A 469 2.57 -7.59 5.47
C ILE A 469 3.68 -8.25 6.30
N TYR A 470 3.34 -8.75 7.49
CA TYR A 470 4.31 -9.44 8.37
C TYR A 470 4.99 -10.62 7.67
N SER A 471 4.23 -11.36 6.86
CA SER A 471 4.73 -12.52 6.14
C SER A 471 5.53 -12.11 4.89
N VAL A 472 5.06 -11.11 4.15
CA VAL A 472 5.72 -10.56 2.95
C VAL A 472 7.09 -9.96 3.27
N PHE A 473 7.21 -9.21 4.37
CA PHE A 473 8.47 -8.56 4.76
C PHE A 473 9.40 -9.44 5.63
N GLY A 474 9.03 -10.69 5.90
CA GLY A 474 9.90 -11.58 6.67
C GLY A 474 10.00 -11.20 8.15
N PHE A 475 8.94 -10.62 8.72
CA PHE A 475 8.92 -10.18 10.11
C PHE A 475 9.21 -11.30 11.13
N PRO A 476 8.73 -12.55 10.95
CA PRO A 476 9.10 -13.68 11.81
C PRO A 476 10.61 -13.94 11.99
N PHE A 477 11.47 -13.41 11.11
CA PHE A 477 12.92 -13.57 11.17
C PHE A 477 13.64 -12.40 11.88
N LEU A 478 12.92 -11.31 12.18
CA LEU A 478 13.48 -10.12 12.83
C LEU A 478 13.16 -10.04 14.33
N ILE A 479 12.20 -10.84 14.80
CA ILE A 479 11.74 -10.80 16.18
C ILE A 479 11.75 -12.19 16.82
N GLU A 480 11.98 -12.21 18.12
CA GLU A 480 11.95 -13.44 18.91
C GLU A 480 10.51 -13.92 19.13
N GLY A 481 10.34 -15.25 19.29
CA GLY A 481 9.07 -15.86 19.65
C GLY A 481 8.15 -16.27 18.48
N ALA A 482 8.55 -16.00 17.23
CA ALA A 482 7.85 -16.50 16.05
C ALA A 482 7.85 -18.03 15.99
N SER A 483 6.68 -18.63 15.74
CA SER A 483 6.57 -20.09 15.58
C SER A 483 7.19 -20.58 14.27
N GLU A 484 7.53 -21.86 14.19
CA GLU A 484 8.01 -22.45 12.93
C GLU A 484 6.94 -22.44 11.83
N GLU A 485 5.66 -22.52 12.20
CA GLU A 485 4.54 -22.36 11.25
C GLU A 485 4.57 -20.95 10.62
N GLU A 486 4.70 -19.89 11.43
CA GLU A 486 4.77 -18.51 10.94
C GLU A 486 6.00 -18.25 10.06
N LYS A 487 7.16 -18.77 10.46
CA LYS A 487 8.37 -18.68 9.63
C LYS A 487 8.19 -19.41 8.30
N ASN A 488 7.50 -20.54 8.29
CA ASN A 488 7.22 -21.29 7.07
C ASN A 488 6.24 -20.54 6.16
N ILE A 489 5.16 -19.96 6.72
CA ILE A 489 4.22 -19.12 5.96
C ILE A 489 4.94 -17.91 5.36
N SER A 490 5.77 -17.22 6.15
CA SER A 490 6.53 -16.07 5.66
C SER A 490 7.54 -16.46 4.59
N ARG A 491 8.31 -17.54 4.77
CA ARG A 491 9.24 -18.05 3.74
C ARG A 491 8.51 -18.39 2.45
N MET A 492 7.35 -19.04 2.55
CA MET A 492 6.52 -19.40 1.41
C MET A 492 6.00 -18.15 0.69
N MET A 493 5.48 -17.16 1.42
CA MET A 493 5.01 -15.90 0.83
C MET A 493 6.14 -15.11 0.17
N MET A 494 7.28 -14.93 0.84
CA MET A 494 8.44 -14.26 0.23
C MET A 494 8.85 -14.94 -1.09
N LYS A 495 8.87 -16.28 -1.12
CA LYS A 495 9.22 -17.04 -2.33
C LYS A 495 8.19 -16.88 -3.45
N PHE A 496 6.88 -16.84 -3.14
CA PHE A 496 5.84 -16.55 -4.14
C PHE A 496 6.00 -15.16 -4.73
N TRP A 497 6.17 -14.12 -3.89
CA TRP A 497 6.35 -12.74 -4.33
C TRP A 497 7.62 -12.58 -5.17
N ALA A 498 8.70 -13.23 -4.75
CA ALA A 498 9.98 -13.19 -5.46
C ALA A 498 9.94 -13.94 -6.80
N ASN A 499 9.33 -15.11 -6.86
CA ASN A 499 9.12 -15.85 -8.13
C ASN A 499 8.28 -15.05 -9.11
N PHE A 500 7.22 -14.42 -8.60
CA PHE A 500 6.39 -13.52 -9.38
C PHE A 500 7.24 -12.37 -9.90
N ALA A 501 8.00 -11.68 -9.05
CA ALA A 501 8.85 -10.58 -9.48
C ALA A 501 9.96 -10.96 -10.47
N ARG A 502 10.50 -12.18 -10.39
CA ARG A 502 11.47 -12.75 -11.34
C ARG A 502 10.86 -13.06 -12.71
N THR A 503 9.69 -13.72 -12.72
CA THR A 503 9.19 -14.40 -13.93
C THR A 503 7.82 -13.93 -14.40
N GLY A 504 7.02 -13.35 -13.53
CA GLY A 504 5.61 -13.02 -13.75
C GLY A 504 4.67 -14.15 -13.35
N ASN A 505 5.22 -15.21 -12.75
CA ASN A 505 4.48 -16.38 -12.27
C ASN A 505 4.97 -16.71 -10.84
N PRO A 506 4.07 -16.85 -9.86
CA PRO A 506 4.47 -17.10 -8.47
C PRO A 506 4.99 -18.54 -8.23
N ASN A 507 4.69 -19.49 -9.12
CA ASN A 507 5.02 -20.90 -8.91
C ASN A 507 6.53 -21.17 -8.87
N GLY A 508 6.92 -22.22 -8.14
CA GLY A 508 8.30 -22.70 -8.06
C GLY A 508 8.40 -24.01 -7.29
N GLU A 509 9.57 -24.66 -7.37
CA GLU A 509 9.79 -25.94 -6.68
C GLU A 509 9.64 -25.81 -5.16
N GLY A 510 8.95 -26.79 -4.55
CA GLY A 510 8.68 -26.84 -3.11
C GLY A 510 7.57 -25.89 -2.63
N LEU A 511 6.82 -25.26 -3.53
CA LEU A 511 5.67 -24.42 -3.20
C LEU A 511 4.35 -25.11 -3.60
N PRO A 512 3.24 -24.84 -2.88
CA PRO A 512 1.90 -25.17 -3.37
C PRO A 512 1.65 -24.57 -4.75
N TYR A 513 0.94 -25.30 -5.60
CA TYR A 513 0.57 -24.81 -6.93
C TYR A 513 -0.40 -23.63 -6.80
N TRP A 514 -0.05 -22.51 -7.44
CA TRP A 514 -0.87 -21.32 -7.54
C TRP A 514 -1.42 -21.22 -8.98
N PRO A 515 -2.73 -21.45 -9.20
CA PRO A 515 -3.32 -21.34 -10.52
C PRO A 515 -3.29 -19.89 -11.03
N GLU A 516 -3.11 -19.74 -12.34
CA GLU A 516 -3.44 -18.48 -13.01
C GLU A 516 -4.95 -18.21 -12.88
N TYR A 517 -5.31 -16.94 -12.66
CA TYR A 517 -6.68 -16.48 -12.53
C TYR A 517 -7.31 -16.33 -13.93
N ASP A 518 -7.62 -17.47 -14.55
CA ASP A 518 -8.23 -17.57 -15.86
C ASP A 518 -9.78 -17.58 -15.77
N GLN A 519 -10.46 -18.12 -16.78
CA GLN A 519 -11.93 -18.26 -16.81
C GLN A 519 -12.47 -19.23 -15.74
N LYS A 520 -11.63 -20.08 -15.14
CA LYS A 520 -11.98 -20.91 -13.98
C LYS A 520 -11.87 -20.14 -12.66
N GLU A 521 -11.26 -18.96 -12.69
CA GLU A 521 -11.08 -18.08 -11.54
C GLU A 521 -10.37 -18.78 -10.38
N GLY A 522 -9.32 -19.53 -10.73
CA GLY A 522 -8.45 -20.20 -9.77
C GLY A 522 -7.66 -19.18 -8.95
N TYR A 523 -7.64 -19.34 -7.63
CA TYR A 523 -6.91 -18.48 -6.71
C TYR A 523 -6.23 -19.31 -5.62
N LEU A 524 -5.33 -18.69 -4.84
CA LEU A 524 -4.65 -19.35 -3.72
C LEU A 524 -5.21 -18.86 -2.38
N GLN A 525 -5.65 -19.79 -1.52
CA GLN A 525 -5.90 -19.51 -0.12
C GLN A 525 -4.58 -19.66 0.63
N ILE A 526 -4.09 -18.58 1.22
CA ILE A 526 -2.79 -18.55 1.92
C ILE A 526 -3.05 -18.52 3.42
N GLY A 527 -2.46 -19.47 4.14
CA GLY A 527 -2.60 -19.57 5.60
C GLY A 527 -1.91 -20.85 6.11
N ALA A 528 -2.31 -21.32 7.29
CA ALA A 528 -1.76 -22.54 7.89
C ALA A 528 -1.86 -23.76 6.95
N ASN A 529 -2.99 -23.89 6.24
CA ASN A 529 -3.13 -24.83 5.13
C ASN A 529 -3.29 -24.07 3.82
N THR A 530 -2.21 -23.94 3.06
CA THR A 530 -2.20 -23.21 1.78
C THR A 530 -2.61 -24.13 0.64
N GLN A 531 -3.69 -23.76 -0.06
CA GLN A 531 -4.29 -24.58 -1.12
C GLN A 531 -4.95 -23.71 -2.19
N HIS A 532 -5.10 -24.25 -3.39
CA HIS A 532 -5.84 -23.55 -4.45
C HIS A 532 -7.35 -23.75 -4.29
N ALA A 533 -8.11 -22.74 -4.70
CA ALA A 533 -9.56 -22.75 -4.75
C ALA A 533 -10.01 -22.03 -6.03
N GLN A 534 -11.32 -21.89 -6.24
CA GLN A 534 -11.90 -21.24 -7.43
C GLN A 534 -13.04 -20.30 -7.06
N LYS A 535 -13.32 -19.33 -7.93
CA LYS A 535 -14.48 -18.43 -7.85
C LYS A 535 -14.53 -17.60 -6.55
N LEU A 536 -13.40 -16.98 -6.22
CA LEU A 536 -13.27 -16.09 -5.07
C LEU A 536 -14.33 -14.97 -5.13
N LYS A 537 -15.19 -14.90 -4.10
CA LYS A 537 -16.25 -13.89 -3.92
C LYS A 537 -17.25 -13.76 -5.09
N ASP A 538 -17.42 -14.80 -5.90
CA ASP A 538 -18.26 -14.76 -7.11
C ASP A 538 -19.73 -14.37 -6.82
N LYS A 539 -20.29 -14.90 -5.73
CA LYS A 539 -21.67 -14.58 -5.31
C LYS A 539 -21.79 -13.13 -4.85
N GLU A 540 -20.80 -12.65 -4.12
CA GLU A 540 -20.74 -11.30 -3.57
C GLU A 540 -20.61 -10.27 -4.70
N VAL A 541 -19.79 -10.55 -5.72
CA VAL A 541 -19.72 -9.69 -6.92
C VAL A 541 -21.08 -9.60 -7.61
N ALA A 542 -21.74 -10.74 -7.85
CA ALA A 542 -23.06 -10.76 -8.51
C ALA A 542 -24.12 -10.00 -7.68
N MET A 543 -24.11 -10.19 -6.36
CA MET A 543 -25.01 -9.53 -5.44
C MET A 543 -24.82 -8.01 -5.42
N TRP A 544 -23.59 -7.52 -5.29
CA TRP A 544 -23.32 -6.09 -5.28
C TRP A 544 -23.62 -5.43 -6.63
N ALA A 545 -23.38 -6.13 -7.74
CA ALA A 545 -23.80 -5.67 -9.06
C ALA A 545 -25.32 -5.49 -9.14
N GLU A 546 -26.11 -6.43 -8.60
CA GLU A 546 -27.58 -6.32 -8.55
C GLU A 546 -28.05 -5.15 -7.66
N ILE A 547 -27.43 -4.95 -6.49
CA ILE A 547 -27.76 -3.86 -5.58
C ILE A 547 -27.52 -2.51 -6.27
N LEU A 548 -26.32 -2.31 -6.83
CA LEU A 548 -25.93 -1.03 -7.44
C LEU A 548 -26.65 -0.76 -8.77
N ALA A 549 -27.09 -1.79 -9.50
CA ALA A 549 -27.89 -1.60 -10.71
C ALA A 549 -29.23 -0.92 -10.44
N LYS A 550 -29.82 -1.08 -9.23
CA LYS A 550 -31.07 -0.41 -8.85
C LYS A 550 -30.91 1.10 -8.69
N GLU A 551 -29.73 1.55 -8.29
CA GLU A 551 -29.38 2.98 -8.25
C GLU A 551 -29.41 3.60 -9.65
N ALA A 552 -28.79 2.92 -10.61
CA ALA A 552 -28.73 3.38 -12.01
C ALA A 552 -30.12 3.47 -12.68
N VAL A 553 -31.08 2.65 -12.23
CA VAL A 553 -32.48 2.72 -12.69
C VAL A 553 -33.24 3.86 -12.01
N ALA A 554 -32.97 4.13 -10.73
CA ALA A 554 -33.60 5.22 -9.98
C ALA A 554 -33.06 6.61 -10.40
N HIS A 555 -31.78 6.69 -10.79
CA HIS A 555 -31.09 7.92 -11.19
C HIS A 555 -30.32 7.72 -12.51
N PRO A 556 -31.03 7.66 -13.66
CA PRO A 556 -30.36 7.48 -14.95
C PRO A 556 -29.39 8.65 -15.21
N PRO A 557 -28.17 8.39 -15.75
CA PRO A 557 -27.20 9.45 -15.99
C PRO A 557 -27.80 10.50 -16.92
N GLN A 558 -27.79 11.76 -16.50
CA GLN A 558 -28.20 12.89 -17.33
C GLN A 558 -27.35 12.90 -18.60
N LYS A 559 -27.94 12.52 -19.73
CA LYS A 559 -27.36 12.76 -21.05
C LYS A 559 -27.20 14.27 -21.20
N LYS A 560 -25.98 14.78 -21.08
CA LYS A 560 -25.66 16.12 -21.60
C LYS A 560 -25.90 16.07 -23.10
N HIS A 561 -27.02 16.61 -23.55
CA HIS A 561 -27.22 16.98 -24.94
C HIS A 561 -26.14 18.00 -25.29
N ILE A 562 -25.13 17.55 -26.03
CA ILE A 562 -24.27 18.46 -26.80
C ILE A 562 -25.11 18.76 -28.03
N GLU A 563 -25.77 19.92 -28.04
CA GLU A 563 -26.23 20.52 -29.29
C GLU A 563 -24.97 20.86 -30.12
N LEU A 564 -24.94 20.30 -31.32
CA LEU A 564 -23.86 20.44 -32.32
C LEU A 564 -23.76 21.87 -32.87
#